data_AF-A0A2A4ZFS1-F1
#
_entry.id   AF-A0A2A4ZFS1-F1
#
_cell.length_a   1.000
_cell.length_b   1.000
_cell.length_c   1.000
_cell.angle_alpha   90.00
_cell.angle_beta   90.00
_cell.angle_gamma   90.00
#
_symmetry.space_group_name_H-M   'P 1'
#
loop_
_entity.id
_entity.type
_entity.pdbx_description
1 polymer ?
#
loop_
_entity_poly.entity_id
_entity_poly.type
_entity_poly.pdbx_seq_one_letter_code
_entity_poly.pdbx_strand_id
1 'polypeptide(L)' 'MTSVLISEEAKFVTGVQAIRSPRWPFQKDTFYKMVREGLIDKVFPYPGSRPVFSVKQIDSLYVVSSDDQSGGQSGGQISP' A
#
# COMPACT_ATOMS: atom_id res chain seq x y z
N MET A 1 4.72 8.76 16.92
CA MET A 1 3.61 7.89 16.44
C MET A 1 4.07 6.45 16.58
N THR A 2 3.31 5.58 17.25
CA THR A 2 3.64 4.17 17.41
C THR A 2 3.40 3.43 16.10
N SER A 3 4.47 2.92 15.49
CA SER A 3 4.41 2.01 14.35
C SER A 3 3.67 0.74 14.75
N VAL A 4 2.81 0.24 13.87
CA VAL A 4 2.09 -1.03 14.12
C VAL A 4 2.81 -2.13 13.36
N LEU A 5 3.40 -3.07 14.11
CA LEU A 5 4.01 -4.26 13.53
C LEU A 5 2.90 -5.22 13.11
N ILE A 6 2.88 -5.58 11.83
CA ILE A 6 1.95 -6.54 11.26
C ILE A 6 2.68 -7.88 11.20
N SER A 7 2.12 -8.90 11.85
CA SER A 7 2.68 -10.26 11.80
C SER A 7 2.76 -10.77 10.36
N GLU A 8 3.79 -11.55 10.04
CA GLU A 8 3.97 -12.13 8.70
C GLU A 8 2.82 -13.06 8.30
N GLU A 9 2.16 -13.68 9.28
CA GLU A 9 1.01 -14.56 9.08
C GLU A 9 -0.32 -13.82 8.88
N ALA A 10 -0.34 -12.50 9.03
CA ALA A 10 -1.56 -11.71 8.91
C ALA A 10 -2.08 -11.74 7.47
N LYS A 11 -3.32 -12.20 7.30
CA LYS A 11 -4.00 -12.24 5.98
C LYS A 11 -4.73 -10.93 5.66
N PHE A 12 -5.25 -10.27 6.70
CA PHE A 12 -6.04 -9.06 6.58
C PHE A 12 -5.61 -8.03 7.62
N VAL A 13 -5.71 -6.76 7.24
CA VAL A 13 -5.34 -5.61 8.08
C VAL A 13 -6.40 -4.54 7.99
N THR A 14 -6.57 -3.76 9.06
CA THR A 14 -7.37 -2.54 8.98
C THR A 14 -6.59 -1.46 8.22
N GLY A 15 -7.30 -0.46 7.68
CA GLY A 15 -6.64 0.65 6.97
C GLY A 15 -5.64 1.41 7.86
N VAL A 16 -5.95 1.57 9.16
CA VAL A 16 -5.03 2.21 10.11
C VAL A 16 -3.75 1.40 10.30
N GLN A 17 -3.86 0.07 10.39
CA GLN A 17 -2.69 -0.80 10.47
C GLN A 17 -1.85 -0.70 9.20
N ALA A 18 -2.49 -0.72 8.03
CA ALA A 18 -1.81 -0.60 6.75
C ALA A 18 -1.01 0.72 6.63
N ILE A 19 -1.62 1.86 6.96
CA ILE A 19 -1.01 3.19 6.86
C ILE A 19 0.12 3.39 7.90
N ARG A 20 0.04 2.75 9.06
CA ARG A 20 1.04 2.89 10.14
C ARG A 20 2.11 1.80 10.13
N SER A 21 2.04 0.89 9.18
CA SER A 21 2.99 -0.20 9.07
C SER A 21 4.23 0.25 8.32
N PRO A 22 5.44 0.00 8.85
CA PRO A 22 6.67 0.25 8.10
C PRO A 22 6.84 -0.72 6.91
N ARG A 23 6.01 -1.79 6.82
CA ARG A 23 6.04 -2.78 5.72
C ARG A 23 5.76 -2.15 4.36
N TRP A 24 4.94 -1.09 4.33
CA TRP A 24 4.57 -0.43 3.08
C TRP A 24 4.80 1.08 3.19
N PRO A 25 5.73 1.65 2.41
CA PRO A 25 6.11 3.05 2.52
C PRO A 25 5.14 3.99 1.79
N PHE A 26 3.83 3.79 1.94
CA PHE A 26 2.82 4.66 1.33
C PHE A 26 2.24 5.68 2.30
N GLN A 27 1.89 6.84 1.76
CA GLN A 27 1.15 7.85 2.51
C GLN A 27 -0.33 7.46 2.63
N LYS A 28 -0.98 8.00 3.65
CA LYS A 28 -2.41 7.82 3.90
C LYS A 28 -3.26 8.08 2.65
N ASP A 29 -2.99 9.17 1.96
CA ASP A 29 -3.74 9.58 0.77
C ASP A 29 -3.55 8.59 -0.39
N THR A 30 -2.34 8.09 -0.58
CA THR A 30 -2.03 7.06 -1.58
C THR A 30 -2.82 5.79 -1.31
N PHE A 31 -2.87 5.32 -0.05
CA PHE A 31 -3.66 4.15 0.32
C PHE A 31 -5.14 4.30 -0.04
N TYR A 32 -5.76 5.42 0.37
CA TYR A 32 -7.17 5.64 0.08
C TYR A 32 -7.45 5.89 -1.41
N LYS A 33 -6.48 6.44 -2.15
CA LYS A 33 -6.57 6.54 -3.61
C LYS A 33 -6.62 5.15 -4.24
N MET A 34 -5.69 4.26 -3.89
CA MET A 34 -5.67 2.88 -4.39
C MET A 34 -6.97 2.12 -4.08
N VAL A 35 -7.50 2.30 -2.87
CA VAL A 35 -8.81 1.72 -2.47
C VAL A 35 -9.97 2.30 -3.29
N ARG A 36 -9.93 3.59 -3.64
CA ARG A 36 -10.97 4.24 -4.45
C ARG A 36 -10.89 3.81 -5.91
N GLU A 37 -9.68 3.63 -6.44
CA GLU A 37 -9.42 3.17 -7.81
C GLU A 37 -9.64 1.66 -7.99
N GLY A 38 -9.97 0.93 -6.92
CA GLY A 38 -10.24 -0.51 -6.97
C GLY A 38 -8.97 -1.38 -7.04
N LEU A 39 -7.79 -0.81 -6.75
CA LEU A 39 -6.53 -1.57 -6.69
C LEU A 39 -6.42 -2.41 -5.41
N ILE A 40 -7.08 -1.97 -4.34
CA ILE A 40 -7.16 -2.69 -3.06
C ILE A 40 -8.64 -2.85 -2.70
N ASP A 41 -9.10 -4.10 -2.65
CA ASP A 41 -10.49 -4.40 -2.32
C ASP A 41 -10.81 -4.20 -0.84
N LYS A 42 -12.03 -3.72 -0.59
CA LYS A 42 -12.60 -3.67 0.76
C LYS A 42 -13.26 -5.00 1.06
N VAL A 43 -12.77 -5.70 2.08
CA VAL A 43 -13.39 -6.91 2.59
C VAL A 43 -14.16 -6.57 3.86
N PHE A 44 -15.43 -6.98 3.93
CA PHE A 44 -16.27 -6.79 5.12
C PHE A 44 -16.40 -8.13 5.84
N PRO A 45 -15.66 -8.37 6.94
CA PRO A 45 -15.68 -9.66 7.62
C PRO A 45 -17.05 -9.96 8.25
N TYR A 46 -17.76 -8.91 8.67
CA TYR A 46 -19.12 -8.99 9.19
C TYR A 46 -19.97 -7.85 8.61
N PRO A 47 -21.29 -8.05 8.43
CA PRO A 47 -22.18 -6.99 7.99
C PRO A 47 -22.14 -5.79 8.95
N GLY A 48 -22.03 -4.58 8.42
CA GLY A 48 -21.95 -3.34 9.20
C GLY A 48 -20.60 -3.07 9.89
N SER A 49 -19.63 -3.99 9.77
CA SER A 49 -18.29 -3.79 10.35
C SER A 49 -17.42 -2.88 9.49
N ARG A 50 -16.29 -2.44 10.06
CA ARG A 50 -15.28 -1.69 9.32
C ARG A 50 -14.59 -2.60 8.29
N PRO A 51 -14.29 -2.09 7.08
CA PRO A 51 -13.59 -2.89 6.08
C PRO A 51 -12.17 -3.21 6.53
N VAL A 52 -11.73 -4.41 6.17
CA VAL A 52 -10.35 -4.87 6.23
C VAL A 52 -9.82 -5.04 4.81
N PHE A 53 -8.50 -5.10 4.69
CA PHE A 53 -7.77 -5.09 3.41
C PHE A 53 -6.81 -6.27 3.39
N SER A 54 -6.70 -6.94 2.23
CA SER A 54 -5.84 -8.11 2.06
C SER A 54 -4.37 -7.71 2.07
N VAL A 55 -3.58 -8.31 2.97
CA VAL A 55 -2.12 -8.11 3.04
C VAL A 55 -1.47 -8.49 1.72
N LYS A 56 -1.89 -9.62 1.13
CA LYS A 56 -1.36 -10.12 -0.15
C LYS A 56 -1.60 -9.15 -1.32
N GLN A 57 -2.77 -8.50 -1.38
CA GLN A 57 -3.04 -7.50 -2.43
C GLN A 57 -2.14 -6.28 -2.26
N ILE A 58 -1.99 -5.78 -1.02
CA ILE A 58 -1.12 -4.63 -0.74
C ILE A 58 0.34 -4.98 -1.04
N ASP A 59 0.82 -6.16 -0.62
CA ASP A 59 2.17 -6.63 -0.94
C ASP A 59 2.39 -6.72 -2.45
N SER A 60 1.43 -7.26 -3.23
CA SER A 60 1.57 -7.38 -4.68
C SER A 60 1.77 -6.03 -5.37
N LEU A 61 1.22 -4.94 -4.83
CA LEU A 61 1.41 -3.60 -5.39
C LEU A 61 2.83 -3.06 -5.14
N TYR A 62 3.47 -3.48 -4.06
CA TYR A 62 4.79 -2.96 -3.63
C TYR A 62 5.97 -3.89 -3.92
N VAL A 63 5.73 -5.20 -4.05
CA VAL A 63 6.70 -6.15 -4.60
C VAL A 63 6.98 -5.81 -6.06
N VAL A 64 5.96 -5.42 -6.84
CA VAL A 64 6.14 -5.02 -8.25
C VAL A 64 6.82 -3.64 -8.37
N SER A 65 6.53 -2.69 -7.49
CA SER A 65 7.20 -1.38 -7.53
C SER A 65 8.68 -1.40 -7.14
N SER A 66 9.16 -2.45 -6.46
CA SER A 66 10.59 -2.55 -6.11
C SER A 66 11.48 -2.89 -7.32
N ASP A 67 10.93 -3.53 -8.35
CA ASP A 67 11.62 -3.82 -9.62
C ASP A 67 11.47 -2.69 -10.65
N ASP A 68 10.43 -1.85 -10.56
CA ASP A 68 10.12 -0.82 -11.56
C ASP A 68 10.67 0.59 -11.21
N GLN A 69 11.46 0.75 -10.14
CA GLN A 69 12.13 2.03 -9.84
C GLN A 69 13.50 2.21 -10.52
N SER A 70 13.93 1.29 -11.37
CA SER A 70 15.14 1.43 -12.19
C SER A 70 14.83 2.10 -13.54
N GLY A 71 14.12 3.22 -13.51
CA GLY A 71 13.64 3.97 -14.68
C GLY A 71 14.23 5.38 -14.79
N GLY A 72 15.55 5.48 -14.85
CA GLY A 72 16.27 6.55 -15.56
C GLY A 72 15.92 8.01 -15.25
N GLN A 73 16.26 8.51 -14.05
CA GLN A 73 16.49 9.94 -13.88
C GLN A 73 17.93 10.26 -14.33
N SER A 74 18.11 10.61 -15.61
CA SER A 74 19.33 11.27 -16.08
C SER A 74 18.94 12.52 -16.85
N GLY A 75 19.03 13.65 -16.14
CA GLY A 75 18.92 14.98 -16.70
C GLY A 75 20.01 15.24 -17.73
N GLY A 76 19.67 16.04 -18.73
CA GLY A 76 20.59 16.47 -19.77
C GLY A 76 19.95 17.50 -20.68
N GLN A 77 19.45 18.58 -20.09
CA GLN A 77 19.23 19.83 -20.83
C GLN A 77 20.59 20.35 -21.29
N ILE A 78 20.90 20.25 -22.57
CA ILE A 78 21.68 21.27 -23.29
C ILE A 78 21.15 21.40 -24.73
N SER A 79 20.46 22.51 -24.97
CA SER A 79 20.43 23.22 -26.27
C SER A 79 21.78 23.95 -26.46
N PRO A 80 22.18 24.43 -27.65
CA PRO A 80 21.37 24.79 -28.83
C PRO A 80 21.66 24.01 -30.12
#